data_AF-A0A5R8WQW3-F1
#
_entry.id   AF-A0A5R8WQW3-F1
#
_cell.length_a   1.000
_cell.length_b   1.000
_cell.length_c   1.000
_cell.angle_alpha   90.00
_cell.angle_beta   90.00
_cell.angle_gamma   90.00
#
_symmetry.space_group_name_H-M   'P 1'
#
loop_
_entity.id
_entity.type
_entity.pdbx_description
1 polymer ?
#
loop_
_entity_poly.entity_id
_entity_poly.type
_entity_poly.pdbx_seq_one_letter_code
_entity_poly.pdbx_strand_id
1 'polypeptide(L)'
;MKVFLLALLEKISSDKFITALLALLTGVCLLYMPMLYFSFKIKITPYDPYINIAILTLGVGIGWVLGTFASPDSPKEGERFTKLGTAVASFLSGYVLSKTDKAIDKFVNNEASLSLINSFRVIEFVVGLLAATMVTYILREYVLRQIEQQTSNPA
;
A
#
# COMPACT_ATOMS: atom_id res chain seq x y z
N MET A 1 14.27 -5.65 -29.55
CA MET A 1 13.24 -6.41 -28.80
C MET A 1 13.76 -7.74 -28.25
N LYS A 2 14.33 -8.65 -29.06
CA LYS A 2 14.91 -9.93 -28.56
C LYS A 2 16.08 -9.76 -27.58
N VAL A 3 16.99 -8.84 -27.85
CA VAL A 3 18.15 -8.56 -26.96
C VAL A 3 17.70 -7.98 -25.61
N PHE A 4 16.69 -7.12 -25.61
CA PHE A 4 16.06 -6.57 -24.41
C PHE A 4 15.38 -7.66 -23.57
N LEU A 5 14.65 -8.58 -24.22
CA LEU A 5 14.02 -9.73 -23.56
C LEU A 5 15.05 -10.71 -22.97
N LEU A 6 16.16 -10.97 -23.67
CA LEU A 6 17.23 -11.83 -23.17
C LEU A 6 17.97 -11.21 -21.98
N ALA A 7 18.30 -9.92 -22.05
CA ALA A 7 18.89 -9.20 -20.91
C ALA A 7 17.93 -9.10 -19.72
N LEU A 8 16.63 -8.95 -19.97
CA LEU A 8 15.59 -9.00 -18.93
C LEU A 8 15.52 -10.39 -18.27
N LEU A 9 15.56 -11.46 -19.07
CA LEU A 9 15.50 -12.85 -18.59
C LEU A 9 16.77 -13.26 -17.82
N GLU A 10 17.95 -12.90 -18.30
CA GLU A 10 19.23 -13.17 -17.63
C GLU A 10 19.36 -12.41 -16.31
N LYS A 11 18.72 -11.24 -16.21
CA LYS A 11 18.72 -10.41 -14.99
C LYS A 11 17.64 -10.78 -13.99
N ILE A 12 16.47 -11.22 -14.47
CA ILE A 12 15.46 -11.92 -13.64
C ILE A 12 16.10 -13.19 -13.03
N SER A 13 17.06 -13.82 -13.72
CA SER A 13 17.84 -14.95 -13.23
C SER A 13 18.93 -14.58 -12.20
N SER A 14 19.13 -13.31 -11.84
CA SER A 14 20.10 -12.94 -10.81
C SER A 14 19.60 -13.39 -9.43
N ASP A 15 20.39 -14.23 -8.74
CA ASP A 15 20.05 -14.77 -7.41
C ASP A 15 19.59 -13.72 -6.41
N LYS A 16 20.16 -12.50 -6.47
CA LYS A 16 19.79 -11.39 -5.58
C LYS A 16 18.42 -10.81 -5.89
N PHE A 17 18.06 -10.71 -7.17
CA PHE A 17 16.75 -10.22 -7.61
C PHE A 17 15.65 -11.22 -7.24
N ILE A 18 15.89 -12.52 -7.51
CA ILE A 18 14.97 -13.60 -7.13
C ILE A 18 14.78 -13.60 -5.60
N THR A 19 15.87 -13.50 -4.83
CA THR A 19 15.79 -13.48 -3.36
C THR A 19 15.00 -12.27 -2.84
N ALA A 20 15.20 -11.08 -3.40
CA ALA A 20 14.45 -9.87 -3.02
C ALA A 20 12.96 -9.99 -3.36
N LEU A 21 12.63 -10.49 -4.54
CA LEU A 21 11.25 -10.72 -4.97
C LEU A 21 10.57 -11.77 -4.09
N LEU A 22 11.25 -12.89 -3.80
CA LEU A 22 10.73 -13.94 -2.92
C LEU A 22 10.53 -13.43 -1.48
N ALA A 23 11.46 -12.63 -0.95
CA ALA A 23 11.33 -12.03 0.38
C ALA A 23 10.13 -11.07 0.44
N LEU A 24 9.93 -10.26 -0.60
CA LEU A 24 8.79 -9.36 -0.72
C LEU A 24 7.46 -10.12 -0.81
N LEU A 25 7.38 -11.14 -1.68
CA LEU A 25 6.19 -11.99 -1.81
C LEU A 25 5.89 -12.73 -0.50
N THR A 26 6.92 -13.23 0.17
CA THR A 26 6.79 -13.89 1.47
C THR A 26 6.27 -12.91 2.53
N GLY A 27 6.82 -11.70 2.59
CA GLY A 27 6.34 -10.66 3.50
C GLY A 27 4.89 -10.26 3.24
N VAL A 28 4.51 -10.09 1.97
CA VAL A 28 3.12 -9.82 1.57
C VAL A 28 2.21 -10.96 1.98
N CYS A 29 2.56 -12.21 1.67
CA CYS A 29 1.76 -13.37 2.06
C CYS A 29 1.63 -13.49 3.59
N LEU A 30 2.70 -13.28 4.34
CA LEU A 30 2.68 -13.34 5.80
C LEU A 30 1.83 -12.22 6.44
N LEU A 31 1.70 -11.06 5.79
CA LEU A 31 0.86 -9.96 6.29
C LEU A 31 -0.60 -10.11 5.87
N TYR A 32 -0.86 -10.48 4.62
CA TYR A 32 -2.23 -10.53 4.06
C TYR A 32 -2.98 -11.81 4.39
N MET A 33 -2.32 -12.97 4.46
CA MET A 33 -3.01 -14.25 4.72
C MET A 33 -3.65 -14.30 6.12
N PRO A 34 -2.99 -13.84 7.20
CA PRO A 34 -3.64 -13.75 8.51
C PRO A 34 -4.81 -12.76 8.50
N MET A 35 -4.66 -11.61 7.83
CA MET A 35 -5.74 -10.61 7.72
C MET A 35 -6.96 -11.22 7.05
N LEU A 36 -6.81 -11.82 5.88
CA LEU A 36 -7.89 -12.51 5.17
C LEU A 36 -8.54 -13.60 6.03
N TYR A 37 -7.73 -14.41 6.73
CA TYR A 37 -8.25 -15.41 7.65
C TYR A 37 -9.11 -14.78 8.76
N PHE A 38 -8.65 -13.70 9.38
CA PHE A 38 -9.39 -12.99 10.41
C PHE A 38 -10.63 -12.29 9.87
N SER A 39 -10.65 -11.81 8.62
CA SER A 39 -11.84 -11.21 7.98
C SER A 39 -13.03 -12.18 7.98
N PHE A 40 -12.79 -13.49 7.85
CA PHE A 40 -13.83 -14.52 7.92
C PHE A 40 -14.17 -14.99 9.34
N LYS A 41 -13.26 -14.80 10.30
CA LYS A 41 -13.45 -15.22 11.71
C LYS A 41 -14.13 -14.14 12.55
N ILE A 42 -13.80 -12.88 12.34
CA ILE A 42 -14.35 -11.74 13.10
C ILE A 42 -15.59 -11.23 12.38
N LYS A 43 -16.74 -11.79 12.75
CA LYS A 43 -18.05 -11.43 12.21
C LYS A 43 -19.14 -11.51 13.26
N ILE A 44 -20.10 -10.60 13.18
CA ILE A 44 -21.34 -10.56 13.96
C ILE A 44 -22.52 -10.90 13.04
N THR A 45 -22.50 -10.38 11.82
CA THR A 45 -23.48 -10.59 10.75
C THR A 45 -22.89 -11.40 9.59
N PRO A 46 -23.73 -12.03 8.76
CA PRO A 46 -23.27 -12.77 7.57
C PRO A 46 -22.53 -11.88 6.54
N TYR A 47 -22.76 -10.57 6.58
CA TYR A 47 -22.20 -9.62 5.61
C TYR A 47 -20.82 -9.08 6.02
N ASP A 48 -20.42 -9.26 7.27
CA ASP A 48 -19.18 -8.67 7.79
C ASP A 48 -17.91 -9.07 7.06
N PRO A 49 -17.72 -10.34 6.62
CA PRO A 49 -16.52 -10.70 5.87
C PRO A 49 -16.35 -9.91 4.58
N TYR A 50 -17.44 -9.63 3.86
CA TYR A 50 -17.39 -8.83 2.63
C TYR A 50 -17.03 -7.37 2.92
N ILE A 51 -17.54 -6.83 4.02
CA ILE A 51 -17.20 -5.47 4.47
C ILE A 51 -15.74 -5.39 4.89
N ASN A 52 -15.26 -6.37 5.67
CA ASN A 52 -13.86 -6.46 6.12
C ASN A 52 -12.90 -6.52 4.92
N ILE A 53 -13.17 -7.41 3.94
CA ILE A 53 -12.39 -7.52 2.70
C ILE A 53 -12.43 -6.22 1.89
N ALA A 54 -13.59 -5.56 1.79
CA ALA A 54 -13.69 -4.27 1.10
C ALA A 54 -12.84 -3.19 1.79
N ILE A 55 -12.83 -3.15 3.12
CA ILE A 55 -12.02 -2.23 3.92
C ILE A 55 -10.53 -2.52 3.75
N LEU A 56 -10.11 -3.78 3.81
CA LEU A 56 -8.74 -4.20 3.51
C LEU A 56 -8.32 -3.73 2.12
N THR A 57 -9.16 -4.02 1.11
CA THR A 57 -8.91 -3.65 -0.30
C THR A 57 -8.80 -2.14 -0.48
N LEU A 58 -9.63 -1.37 0.22
CA LEU A 58 -9.54 0.09 0.22
C LEU A 58 -8.20 0.57 0.80
N GLY A 59 -7.77 -0.02 1.92
CA GLY A 59 -6.45 0.23 2.50
C GLY A 59 -5.34 -0.05 1.50
N VAL A 60 -5.35 -1.22 0.87
CA VAL A 60 -4.38 -1.61 -0.18
C VAL A 60 -4.36 -0.61 -1.33
N GLY A 61 -5.54 -0.24 -1.86
CA GLY A 61 -5.65 0.67 -2.99
C GLY A 61 -5.06 2.06 -2.67
N ILE A 62 -5.39 2.61 -1.51
CA ILE A 62 -4.83 3.89 -1.05
C ILE A 62 -3.32 3.76 -0.83
N GLY A 63 -2.87 2.69 -0.18
CA GLY A 63 -1.45 2.46 0.07
C GLY A 63 -0.63 2.33 -1.21
N TRP A 64 -1.15 1.64 -2.23
CA TRP A 64 -0.50 1.55 -3.54
C TRP A 64 -0.33 2.92 -4.21
N VAL A 65 -1.36 3.76 -4.14
CA VAL A 65 -1.30 5.14 -4.64
C VAL A 65 -0.26 5.95 -3.87
N LEU A 66 -0.27 5.89 -2.54
CA LEU A 66 0.71 6.60 -1.69
C LEU A 66 2.15 6.14 -1.95
N GLY A 67 2.38 4.84 -2.07
CA GLY A 67 3.70 4.29 -2.39
C GLY A 67 4.20 4.75 -3.77
N THR A 68 3.30 4.84 -4.75
CA THR A 68 3.61 5.42 -6.07
C THR A 68 4.01 6.89 -5.97
N PHE A 69 3.25 7.69 -5.23
CA PHE A 69 3.60 9.11 -5.01
C PHE A 69 4.94 9.28 -4.30
N ALA A 70 5.27 8.39 -3.36
CA ALA A 70 6.52 8.41 -2.62
C ALA A 70 7.75 7.96 -3.44
N SER A 71 7.55 7.30 -4.58
CA SER A 71 8.62 6.76 -5.44
C SER A 71 8.41 7.12 -6.92
N PRO A 72 8.52 8.43 -7.29
CA PRO A 72 8.31 8.90 -8.66
C PRO A 72 9.40 8.40 -9.61
N ASP A 73 9.08 8.14 -10.87
CA ASP A 73 10.05 7.57 -11.83
C ASP A 73 11.05 8.63 -12.35
N SER A 74 10.68 9.92 -12.27
CA SER A 74 11.56 11.02 -12.66
C SER A 74 11.46 12.25 -11.74
N PRO A 75 12.50 13.12 -11.69
CA PRO A 75 12.44 14.37 -10.93
C PRO A 75 11.29 15.29 -11.36
N LYS A 76 10.98 15.34 -12.66
CA LYS A 76 9.86 16.13 -13.21
C LYS A 76 8.50 15.59 -12.77
N GLU A 77 8.38 14.27 -12.68
CA GLU A 77 7.17 13.62 -12.16
C GLU A 77 7.04 13.85 -10.65
N GLY A 78 8.14 13.75 -9.90
CA GLY A 78 8.18 14.10 -8.47
C GLY A 78 7.70 15.52 -8.19
N GLU A 79 8.09 16.51 -9.01
CA GLU A 79 7.61 17.88 -8.84
C GLU A 79 6.09 18.02 -9.07
N ARG A 80 5.55 17.29 -10.06
CA ARG A 80 4.09 17.26 -10.32
C ARG A 80 3.33 16.57 -9.20
N PHE A 81 3.87 15.46 -8.69
CA PHE A 81 3.33 14.70 -7.57
C PHE A 81 3.33 15.50 -6.29
N THR A 82 4.39 16.26 -6.00
CA THR A 82 4.42 17.18 -4.87
C THR A 82 3.34 18.25 -5.01
N LYS A 83 3.19 18.88 -6.18
CA LYS A 83 2.13 19.89 -6.40
C LYS A 83 0.73 19.32 -6.20
N LEU A 84 0.46 18.13 -6.74
CA LEU A 84 -0.82 17.45 -6.59
C LEU A 84 -1.05 17.01 -5.15
N GLY A 85 -0.02 16.46 -4.51
CA GLY A 85 -0.03 16.02 -3.12
C GLY A 85 -0.28 17.18 -2.16
N THR A 86 0.32 18.35 -2.38
CA THR A 86 0.02 19.56 -1.58
C THR A 86 -1.42 19.99 -1.75
N ALA A 87 -1.96 20.03 -2.97
CA ALA A 87 -3.35 20.41 -3.20
C ALA A 87 -4.35 19.44 -2.53
N VAL A 88 -4.13 18.14 -2.70
CA VAL A 88 -4.94 17.09 -2.07
C VAL A 88 -4.79 17.12 -0.56
N ALA A 89 -3.56 17.25 -0.04
CA ALA A 89 -3.31 17.34 1.39
C ALA A 89 -3.95 18.58 2.00
N SER A 90 -3.88 19.75 1.36
CA SER A 90 -4.54 20.97 1.85
C SER A 90 -6.07 20.82 1.86
N PHE A 91 -6.64 20.26 0.79
CA PHE A 91 -8.09 20.00 0.71
C PHE A 91 -8.55 18.99 1.76
N LEU A 92 -7.87 17.84 1.84
CA LEU A 92 -8.17 16.82 2.83
C LEU A 92 -7.90 17.31 4.24
N SER A 93 -6.83 18.05 4.51
CA SER A 93 -6.58 18.59 5.85
C SER A 93 -7.72 19.51 6.29
N GLY A 94 -8.20 20.42 5.43
CA GLY A 94 -9.33 21.28 5.74
C GLY A 94 -10.63 20.50 5.96
N TYR A 95 -10.95 19.56 5.06
CA TYR A 95 -12.18 18.79 5.12
C TYR A 95 -12.16 17.76 6.26
N VAL A 96 -11.11 16.94 6.31
CA VAL A 96 -10.89 15.90 7.35
C VAL A 96 -10.83 16.56 8.71
N LEU A 97 -10.01 17.60 8.94
CA LEU A 97 -9.95 18.25 10.27
C LEU A 97 -11.33 18.77 10.72
N SER A 98 -12.13 19.33 9.81
CA SER A 98 -13.49 19.81 10.12
C SER A 98 -14.49 18.70 10.49
N LYS A 99 -14.24 17.46 10.05
CA LYS A 99 -15.09 16.30 10.29
C LYS A 99 -14.54 15.37 11.37
N THR A 100 -13.23 15.37 11.56
CA THR A 100 -12.49 14.52 12.50
C THR A 100 -12.87 14.84 13.93
N ASP A 101 -13.07 16.11 14.28
CA ASP A 101 -13.49 16.49 15.64
C ASP A 101 -14.82 15.80 16.04
N LYS A 102 -15.84 15.92 15.18
CA LYS A 102 -17.14 15.28 15.37
C LYS A 102 -17.11 13.75 15.22
N ALA A 103 -16.18 13.23 14.41
CA ALA A 103 -16.02 11.80 14.21
C ALA A 103 -15.31 11.15 15.40
N ILE A 104 -14.26 11.76 15.94
CA ILE A 104 -13.53 11.34 17.13
C ILE A 104 -14.46 11.37 18.33
N ASP A 105 -15.20 12.46 18.54
CA ASP A 105 -16.16 12.56 19.65
C ASP A 105 -17.21 11.45 19.59
N LYS A 106 -17.72 11.13 18.39
CA LYS A 106 -18.65 10.01 18.20
C LYS A 106 -17.99 8.65 18.33
N PHE A 107 -16.69 8.54 18.04
CA PHE A 107 -15.96 7.28 18.05
C PHE A 107 -15.49 6.90 19.46
N VAL A 108 -15.06 7.89 20.24
CA VAL A 108 -14.53 7.72 21.60
C VAL A 108 -15.66 7.60 22.62
N ASN A 109 -16.75 8.38 22.47
CA ASN A 109 -17.83 8.41 23.46
C ASN A 109 -18.96 7.40 23.22
N ASN A 110 -18.83 6.55 22.20
CA ASN A 110 -19.84 5.53 21.89
C ASN A 110 -19.23 4.12 22.04
N GLU A 111 -19.71 3.35 23.01
CA GLU A 111 -19.22 1.98 23.24
C GLU A 111 -19.43 1.07 22.02
N ALA A 112 -20.41 1.37 21.17
CA ALA A 112 -20.64 0.61 19.93
C ALA A 112 -19.55 0.85 18.86
N SER A 113 -18.91 2.04 18.83
CA SER A 113 -17.82 2.32 17.87
C SER A 113 -16.50 1.66 18.26
N LEU A 114 -16.27 1.40 19.55
CA LEU A 114 -15.11 0.63 20.03
C LEU A 114 -15.35 -0.89 20.06
N SER A 115 -16.43 -1.38 19.44
CA SER A 115 -16.67 -2.82 19.31
C SER A 115 -15.50 -3.53 18.63
N LEU A 116 -15.30 -4.80 18.98
CA LEU A 116 -14.23 -5.64 18.44
C LEU A 116 -14.17 -5.60 16.90
N ILE A 117 -15.34 -5.60 16.24
CA ILE A 117 -15.42 -5.60 14.78
C ILE A 117 -14.97 -4.28 14.16
N ASN A 118 -15.35 -3.14 14.75
CA ASN A 118 -14.95 -1.83 14.24
C ASN A 118 -13.46 -1.59 14.48
N SER A 119 -12.96 -1.99 15.65
CA SER A 119 -11.52 -1.96 15.97
C SER A 119 -10.72 -2.82 14.99
N PHE A 120 -11.20 -4.04 14.69
CA PHE A 120 -10.57 -4.91 13.70
C PHE A 120 -10.52 -4.26 12.31
N ARG A 121 -11.62 -3.66 11.85
CA ARG A 121 -11.70 -2.97 10.55
C ARG A 121 -10.70 -1.81 10.42
N VAL A 122 -10.54 -1.02 11.48
CA VAL A 122 -9.55 0.07 11.49
C VAL A 122 -8.14 -0.48 11.38
N ILE A 123 -7.81 -1.53 12.14
CA ILE A 123 -6.49 -2.17 12.09
C ILE A 123 -6.25 -2.78 10.70
N GLU A 124 -7.22 -3.50 10.15
CA GLU A 124 -7.17 -4.13 8.84
C GLU A 124 -6.93 -3.09 7.73
N PHE A 125 -7.63 -1.96 7.77
CA PHE A 125 -7.40 -0.83 6.88
C PHE A 125 -5.96 -0.29 6.99
N VAL A 126 -5.50 0.00 8.21
CA VAL A 126 -4.18 0.59 8.45
C VAL A 126 -3.07 -0.37 8.00
N VAL A 127 -3.21 -1.66 8.29
CA VAL A 127 -2.25 -2.69 7.87
C VAL A 127 -2.21 -2.78 6.35
N GLY A 128 -3.36 -2.86 5.66
CA GLY A 128 -3.41 -2.88 4.19
C GLY A 128 -2.77 -1.64 3.56
N LEU A 129 -3.04 -0.46 4.12
CA LEU A 129 -2.47 0.81 3.67
C LEU A 129 -0.95 0.85 3.82
N LEU A 130 -0.43 0.50 5.00
CA LEU A 130 1.01 0.54 5.25
C LEU A 130 1.74 -0.53 4.42
N ALA A 131 1.20 -1.76 4.38
CA ALA A 131 1.80 -2.85 3.62
C ALA A 131 1.89 -2.51 2.13
N ALA A 132 0.80 -2.05 1.52
CA ALA A 132 0.79 -1.69 0.09
C ALA A 132 1.70 -0.49 -0.21
N THR A 133 1.77 0.51 0.69
CA THR A 133 2.69 1.64 0.56
C THR A 133 4.14 1.17 0.54
N MET A 134 4.54 0.37 1.53
CA MET A 134 5.91 -0.12 1.65
C MET A 134 6.31 -1.00 0.46
N VAL A 135 5.43 -1.95 0.08
CA VAL A 135 5.69 -2.86 -1.03
C VAL A 135 5.87 -2.08 -2.33
N THR A 136 4.98 -1.14 -2.61
CA THR A 136 5.04 -0.32 -3.84
C THR A 136 6.30 0.53 -3.85
N TYR A 137 6.62 1.17 -2.72
CA TYR A 137 7.84 1.97 -2.58
C TYR A 137 9.10 1.12 -2.81
N ILE A 138 9.22 -0.02 -2.13
CA ILE A 138 10.40 -0.88 -2.23
C ILE A 138 10.59 -1.37 -3.66
N LEU A 139 9.51 -1.83 -4.31
CA LEU A 139 9.55 -2.27 -5.70
C LEU A 139 10.02 -1.17 -6.64
N ARG A 140 9.46 0.04 -6.53
CA ARG A 140 9.78 1.13 -7.46
C ARG A 140 11.15 1.72 -7.19
N GLU A 141 11.45 2.02 -5.94
CA GLU A 141 12.67 2.72 -5.54
C GLU A 141 13.92 1.84 -5.60
N TYR A 142 13.83 0.61 -5.09
CA TYR A 142 15.01 -0.26 -4.99
C TYR A 142 15.10 -1.27 -6.13
N VAL A 143 13.98 -1.76 -6.65
CA VAL A 143 14.02 -2.81 -7.68
C VAL A 143 14.03 -2.19 -9.08
N LEU A 144 13.03 -1.39 -9.44
CA LEU A 144 12.90 -0.83 -10.79
C LEU A 144 14.01 0.18 -11.11
N ARG A 145 14.31 1.11 -10.20
CA ARG A 145 15.35 2.12 -10.43
C ARG A 145 16.75 1.53 -10.60
N GLN A 146 17.09 0.48 -9.85
CA GLN A 146 18.37 -0.24 -10.03
C GLN A 146 18.47 -0.90 -11.40
N ILE A 147 17.35 -1.43 -11.92
CA ILE A 147 17.31 -2.00 -13.27
C ILE A 147 17.62 -0.92 -14.30
N GLU A 148 16.96 0.24 -14.21
CA GLU A 148 17.15 1.37 -15.13
C GLU A 148 18.59 1.88 -15.15
N GLN A 149 19.17 2.17 -13.98
CA GLN A 149 20.54 2.71 -13.86
C GLN A 149 21.58 1.78 -14.52
N GLN A 150 21.44 0.47 -14.34
CA GLN A 150 22.32 -0.52 -14.95
C GLN A 150 22.12 -0.67 -16.45
N THR A 151 20.93 -0.42 -16.99
CA THR A 151 20.71 -0.42 -18.45
C THR A 151 21.21 0.85 -19.14
N SER A 152 21.28 1.98 -18.43
CA SER A 152 21.79 3.25 -18.97
C SER A 152 23.32 3.35 -19.01
N ASN A 153 24.03 2.45 -18.33
CA ASN A 153 25.49 2.38 -18.34
C ASN A 153 25.94 1.02 -18.91
N PRO A 154 25.93 0.85 -20.25
CA PRO A 154 26.50 -0.35 -20.85
C PRO A 154 28.02 -0.30 -20.60
N ALA A 155 28.51 -1.28 -19.84
CA ALA A 155 29.94 -1.56 -19.76
C ALA A 155 30.53 -1.85 -21.15
#